data_AF-A0A3P6FVT1-F1
#
_entry.id   AF-A0A3P6FVT1-F1
#
_cell.length_a   1.000
_cell.length_b   1.000
_cell.length_c   1.000
_cell.angle_alpha   90.00
_cell.angle_beta   90.00
_cell.angle_gamma   90.00
#
_symmetry.space_group_name_H-M   'P 1'
#
loop_
_entity.id
_entity.type
_entity.pdbx_description
1 polymer ?
#
loop_
_entity_poly.entity_id
_entity_poly.type
_entity_poly.pdbx_seq_one_letter_code
_entity_poly.pdbx_strand_id
1 'polypeptide(L)'
;MASFTATTAVSRRWVGGNHTKPPLSSSQSSALGYSCSVPMTNRSQRKLNVSSALHTHPALHFPKQSSNSPAIVVNPKTKESDTKQMNLFQRAAAAALDAAEGFLVSHERQHPLPKTADPSVQIAGNFAPVNEQPLRRNLPVVGKIPDSIKGVYVRNGANPLHEPVTGHHFFDGDGMVHAVKFEDGSASYACRFTQTNRFIQERQLGRPVFPKAIGELHGHTGIARLMLFYARAAAGLVDPAHGTGVANAGLVYFNNRLLAMSEDDLPYQVRITPGGDLKTVGRYDFDGQLESTMIAHPKVDPESGELFALSYDVVSKPYLKYFRFSPDGEKSPDVEIQLDQPTMMHDFAITENFVVVPDQQVVFKLQEMIRGGSPVIYDKEKVARFGILDKYGADSSGIRWIEAPDCFCFHLWNAWEEPETEEVVVIGSCMTPPDSIFNESDENLKSVLSEIRLNLRTGESTRRPIISDGEEQVNLEAGMVNRNMLGRKTKFAYLALAEPWPKVSGFAKVDITTGEVKKHLYGDNRYGGEPLFLPGEGAEDDGHILCFVHDEKTWKSELQIVNAVSLEVDATVKLPSRVPYGFHGTFIGASDLAKQV
;
A
#
# COMPACT_ATOMS: atom_id res chain seq x y z
N MET A 1 -45.36 13.84 33.22
CA MET A 1 -46.21 14.70 34.08
C MET A 1 -45.30 15.83 34.59
N ALA A 2 -45.29 16.99 33.93
CA ALA A 2 -46.10 18.18 34.26
C ALA A 2 -45.71 18.77 35.65
N SER A 3 -45.42 20.06 35.86
CA SER A 3 -45.49 21.27 35.04
C SER A 3 -45.12 22.48 35.96
N PHE A 4 -44.29 23.42 35.46
CA PHE A 4 -44.29 24.90 35.67
C PHE A 4 -44.07 25.48 37.10
N THR A 5 -43.40 26.63 37.32
CA THR A 5 -43.53 28.02 36.78
C THR A 5 -42.19 28.82 36.94
N ALA A 6 -41.66 29.56 35.95
CA ALA A 6 -41.91 30.97 35.52
C ALA A 6 -41.60 32.03 36.63
N THR A 7 -40.93 33.19 36.45
CA THR A 7 -40.75 34.18 35.35
C THR A 7 -39.69 35.20 35.86
N THR A 8 -38.86 35.92 35.08
CA THR A 8 -39.18 37.15 34.32
C THR A 8 -38.03 37.58 33.38
N ALA A 9 -38.39 38.29 32.31
CA ALA A 9 -37.55 38.78 31.21
C ALA A 9 -37.04 40.22 31.42
N VAL A 10 -36.11 40.69 30.56
CA VAL A 10 -36.33 41.81 29.58
C VAL A 10 -35.03 42.24 28.84
N SER A 11 -35.12 42.19 27.49
CA SER A 11 -34.56 43.02 26.38
C SER A 11 -33.06 43.38 26.28
N ARG A 12 -32.33 42.93 25.23
CA ARG A 12 -32.09 43.51 23.87
C ARG A 12 -31.26 44.83 23.83
N ARG A 13 -30.06 44.81 23.23
CA ARG A 13 -29.74 45.25 21.84
C ARG A 13 -28.22 45.34 21.56
N TRP A 14 -27.86 45.02 20.33
CA TRP A 14 -26.57 45.17 19.64
C TRP A 14 -26.25 46.62 19.24
N VAL A 15 -24.95 46.98 19.20
CA VAL A 15 -24.18 47.81 18.21
C VAL A 15 -22.68 47.59 18.58
N GLY A 16 -21.71 47.17 17.75
CA GLY A 16 -21.19 47.74 16.50
C GLY A 16 -20.03 48.73 16.79
N GLY A 17 -18.77 48.39 16.47
CA GLY A 17 -17.64 49.30 16.71
C GLY A 17 -16.33 48.90 16.02
N ASN A 18 -15.85 49.78 15.14
CA ASN A 18 -14.84 49.59 14.10
C ASN A 18 -13.37 49.55 14.56
N HIS A 19 -12.58 48.89 13.70
CA HIS A 19 -11.12 48.98 13.56
C HIS A 19 -10.57 50.41 13.49
N THR A 20 -9.43 50.66 14.16
CA THR A 20 -8.41 51.65 13.74
C THR A 20 -7.00 51.17 14.17
N LYS A 21 -6.04 51.24 13.23
CA LYS A 21 -4.59 51.09 13.43
C LYS A 21 -3.94 52.47 13.64
N PRO A 22 -2.84 52.61 14.39
CA PRO A 22 -2.02 53.82 14.36
C PRO A 22 -0.78 53.68 13.44
N PRO A 23 -0.22 54.80 12.94
CA PRO A 23 0.96 54.82 12.06
C PRO A 23 2.26 55.07 12.86
N LEU A 24 3.41 54.66 12.32
CA LEU A 24 4.72 55.08 12.81
C LEU A 24 5.61 55.59 11.66
N SER A 25 6.19 56.76 11.94
CA SER A 25 6.88 57.70 11.08
C SER A 25 8.36 57.42 10.92
N SER A 26 8.90 57.90 9.80
CA SER A 26 10.32 58.04 9.48
C SER A 26 11.02 59.10 10.32
N SER A 27 12.28 58.85 10.70
CA SER A 27 13.28 59.90 10.93
C SER A 27 14.69 59.36 10.69
N GLN A 28 15.49 60.15 9.96
CA GLN A 28 16.93 60.00 9.80
C GLN A 28 17.63 61.02 10.73
N SER A 29 18.75 60.64 11.35
CA SER A 29 19.93 61.51 11.46
C SER A 29 21.21 60.74 11.85
N SER A 30 22.29 61.15 11.19
CA SER A 30 23.75 61.01 11.35
C SER A 30 24.32 61.00 12.79
N ALA A 31 25.54 60.59 13.15
CA ALA A 31 26.73 59.98 12.53
C ALA A 31 27.77 59.69 13.67
N LEU A 32 28.94 59.13 13.31
CA LEU A 32 30.16 58.80 14.09
C LEU A 32 30.14 57.38 14.71
N GLY A 33 30.90 56.36 14.30
CA GLY A 33 32.09 56.26 13.47
C GLY A 33 33.16 55.51 14.27
N TYR A 34 33.44 54.24 13.97
CA TYR A 34 34.77 53.60 14.08
C TYR A 34 34.75 52.28 13.29
N SER A 35 35.74 52.15 12.41
CA SER A 35 35.90 51.08 11.43
C SER A 35 36.52 49.82 12.04
N CYS A 36 35.99 48.65 11.67
CA CYS A 36 36.79 47.46 11.41
C CYS A 36 36.12 46.65 10.31
N SER A 37 36.82 46.54 9.19
CA SER A 37 36.43 45.88 7.95
C SER A 37 36.78 44.39 7.99
N VAL A 38 35.77 43.52 7.88
CA VAL A 38 35.92 42.10 7.50
C VAL A 38 34.82 41.79 6.47
N PRO A 39 35.07 41.03 5.39
CA PRO A 39 34.18 41.00 4.22
C PRO A 39 32.89 40.23 4.51
N MET A 40 31.73 40.86 4.28
CA MET A 40 30.46 40.16 4.14
C MET A 40 30.45 39.37 2.83
N THR A 41 30.56 38.05 2.92
CA THR A 41 30.12 37.16 1.85
C THR A 41 28.59 37.17 1.82
N ASN A 42 28.02 37.64 0.71
CA ASN A 42 26.60 37.54 0.39
C ASN A 42 26.10 36.10 0.58
N ARG A 43 25.38 35.85 1.69
CA ARG A 43 24.55 34.65 1.82
C ARG A 43 23.34 34.84 0.92
N SER A 44 23.46 34.38 -0.32
CA SER A 44 22.33 34.18 -1.22
C SER A 44 21.34 33.27 -0.50
N GLN A 45 20.19 33.82 -0.10
CA GLN A 45 19.00 33.04 0.20
C GLN A 45 18.59 32.34 -1.10
N ARG A 46 19.10 31.13 -1.34
CA ARG A 46 18.51 30.22 -2.32
C ARG A 46 17.13 29.84 -1.75
N LYS A 47 16.09 30.49 -2.27
CA LYS A 47 14.74 29.92 -2.27
C LYS A 47 14.86 28.52 -2.88
N LEU A 48 14.69 27.49 -2.07
CA LEU A 48 14.41 26.16 -2.57
C LEU A 48 13.06 26.25 -3.28
N ASN A 49 13.08 26.33 -4.61
CA ASN A 49 11.90 26.03 -5.39
C ASN A 49 11.62 24.53 -5.19
N VAL A 50 10.66 24.24 -4.32
CA VAL A 50 10.09 22.89 -4.21
C VAL A 50 9.26 22.67 -5.48
N SER A 51 9.86 22.02 -6.47
CA SER A 51 9.14 21.53 -7.64
C SER A 51 8.38 20.26 -7.23
N SER A 52 7.06 20.38 -7.15
CA SER A 52 6.15 19.23 -7.16
C SER A 52 6.42 18.34 -8.39
N ALA A 53 6.23 17.02 -8.24
CA ALA A 53 6.41 16.02 -9.30
C ALA A 53 5.46 16.19 -10.52
N LEU A 54 4.59 17.20 -10.53
CA LEU A 54 3.71 17.55 -11.65
C LEU A 54 4.42 18.06 -12.92
N HIS A 55 5.76 18.14 -12.93
CA HIS A 55 6.54 18.60 -14.10
C HIS A 55 7.29 17.49 -14.86
N THR A 56 7.06 16.20 -14.56
CA THR A 56 7.49 15.13 -15.47
C THR A 56 6.71 15.19 -16.78
N HIS A 57 7.41 15.16 -17.93
CA HIS A 57 6.75 15.15 -19.24
C HIS A 57 5.73 13.98 -19.32
N PRO A 58 4.51 14.22 -19.82
CA PRO A 58 3.39 13.27 -19.82
C PRO A 58 3.54 12.16 -20.88
N ALA A 59 4.76 11.76 -21.22
CA ALA A 59 4.99 10.69 -22.17
C ALA A 59 4.64 9.34 -21.53
N LEU A 60 3.38 8.93 -21.68
CA LEU A 60 2.94 7.55 -21.42
C LEU A 60 3.69 6.62 -22.37
N HIS A 61 4.67 5.90 -21.84
CA HIS A 61 5.39 4.87 -22.58
C HIS A 61 4.91 3.51 -22.11
N PHE A 62 3.85 3.00 -22.76
CA PHE A 62 3.47 1.61 -22.64
C PHE A 62 4.50 0.72 -23.36
N PRO A 63 5.03 -0.31 -22.70
CA PRO A 63 5.92 -1.26 -23.36
C PRO A 63 5.19 -1.94 -24.52
N LYS A 64 5.82 -1.99 -25.71
CA LYS A 64 5.34 -2.87 -26.78
C LYS A 64 5.50 -4.30 -26.28
N GLN A 65 4.40 -5.05 -26.15
CA GLN A 65 4.45 -6.47 -25.84
C GLN A 65 5.12 -7.20 -27.02
N SER A 66 6.27 -7.84 -26.80
CA SER A 66 6.86 -8.70 -27.81
C SER A 66 6.08 -10.02 -27.84
N SER A 67 5.53 -10.38 -29.00
CA SER A 67 4.85 -11.68 -29.23
C SER A 67 5.76 -12.91 -29.08
N ASN A 68 7.06 -12.73 -28.81
CA ASN A 68 8.04 -13.79 -28.66
C ASN A 68 8.31 -14.09 -27.17
N SER A 69 7.34 -14.69 -26.49
CA SER A 69 7.66 -15.50 -25.30
C SER A 69 8.20 -16.87 -25.77
N PRO A 70 9.24 -17.45 -25.16
CA PRO A 70 9.64 -18.81 -25.48
C PRO A 70 8.46 -19.73 -25.17
N ALA A 71 8.11 -20.60 -26.13
CA ALA A 71 7.12 -21.63 -25.94
C ALA A 71 7.44 -22.38 -24.64
N ILE A 72 6.53 -22.30 -23.67
CA ILE A 72 6.52 -23.18 -22.52
C ILE A 72 6.47 -24.59 -23.14
N VAL A 73 7.48 -25.42 -22.84
CA VAL A 73 7.41 -26.86 -23.14
C VAL A 73 6.32 -27.42 -22.24
N VAL A 74 5.10 -27.34 -22.74
CA VAL A 74 3.96 -28.06 -22.24
C VAL A 74 4.22 -29.52 -22.56
N ASN A 75 4.24 -30.35 -21.54
CA ASN A 75 4.29 -31.80 -21.65
C ASN A 75 3.27 -32.24 -22.73
N PRO A 76 3.62 -33.08 -23.72
CA PRO A 76 2.77 -33.34 -24.90
C PRO A 76 1.50 -34.17 -24.61
N LYS A 77 0.99 -34.15 -23.37
CA LYS A 77 -0.26 -34.81 -22.94
C LYS A 77 -1.32 -33.87 -22.37
N THR A 78 -1.07 -32.57 -22.28
CA THR A 78 -2.14 -31.59 -22.02
C THR A 78 -2.61 -31.02 -23.35
N LYS A 79 -3.84 -31.37 -23.71
CA LYS A 79 -4.59 -30.86 -24.86
C LYS A 79 -4.32 -29.37 -25.07
N GLU A 80 -4.10 -29.00 -26.33
CA GLU A 80 -4.21 -27.62 -26.81
C GLU A 80 -5.36 -26.92 -26.08
N SER A 81 -5.10 -25.78 -25.46
CA SER A 81 -6.15 -24.95 -24.90
C SER A 81 -7.07 -24.56 -26.05
N ASP A 82 -8.27 -25.14 -26.09
CA ASP A 82 -9.37 -24.71 -26.94
C ASP A 82 -9.49 -23.19 -26.85
N THR A 83 -9.05 -22.45 -27.86
CA THR A 83 -9.64 -21.15 -28.15
C THR A 83 -11.09 -21.45 -28.50
N LYS A 84 -11.98 -21.44 -27.49
CA LYS A 84 -13.42 -21.63 -27.66
C LYS A 84 -13.86 -20.65 -28.74
N GLN A 85 -14.12 -21.17 -29.94
CA GLN A 85 -14.50 -20.35 -31.06
C GLN A 85 -15.86 -19.75 -30.73
N MET A 86 -15.91 -18.43 -30.51
CA MET A 86 -17.15 -17.74 -30.13
C MET A 86 -18.27 -18.09 -31.12
N ASN A 87 -19.43 -18.46 -30.60
CA ASN A 87 -20.60 -18.72 -31.45
C ASN A 87 -21.17 -17.40 -32.01
N LEU A 88 -22.09 -17.49 -32.99
CA LEU A 88 -22.66 -16.32 -33.66
C LEU A 88 -23.35 -15.35 -32.68
N PHE A 89 -24.07 -15.87 -31.68
CA PHE A 89 -24.71 -15.06 -30.66
C PHE A 89 -23.69 -14.30 -29.82
N GLN A 90 -22.64 -14.98 -29.36
CA GLN A 90 -21.56 -14.37 -28.58
C GLN A 90 -20.82 -13.29 -29.37
N ARG A 91 -20.57 -13.50 -30.66
CA ARG A 91 -19.94 -12.48 -31.52
C ARG A 91 -20.83 -11.25 -31.68
N ALA A 92 -22.13 -11.44 -31.90
CA ALA A 92 -23.09 -10.35 -32.00
C ALA A 92 -23.22 -9.59 -30.66
N ALA A 93 -23.29 -10.32 -29.54
CA ALA A 93 -23.34 -9.75 -28.20
C ALA A 93 -22.06 -8.96 -27.88
N ALA A 94 -20.88 -9.51 -28.17
CA ALA A 94 -19.61 -8.82 -27.98
C ALA A 94 -19.55 -7.51 -28.78
N ALA A 95 -19.90 -7.55 -30.07
CA ALA A 95 -19.93 -6.35 -30.91
C ALA A 95 -20.90 -5.28 -30.39
N ALA A 96 -22.10 -5.68 -29.92
CA ALA A 96 -23.07 -4.75 -29.36
C ALA A 96 -22.59 -4.13 -28.03
N LEU A 97 -22.02 -4.95 -27.14
CA LEU A 97 -21.50 -4.49 -25.85
C LEU A 97 -20.27 -3.60 -26.03
N ASP A 98 -19.43 -3.87 -27.03
CA ASP A 98 -18.28 -3.02 -27.37
C ASP A 98 -18.71 -1.67 -27.96
N ALA A 99 -19.79 -1.65 -28.75
CA ALA A 99 -20.38 -0.39 -29.20
C ALA A 99 -20.94 0.42 -28.02
N ALA A 100 -21.59 -0.24 -27.04
CA ALA A 100 -22.07 0.41 -25.83
C ALA A 100 -20.92 0.96 -24.98
N GLU A 101 -19.83 0.20 -24.81
CA GLU A 101 -18.60 0.66 -24.16
C GLU A 101 -18.00 1.87 -24.88
N GLY A 102 -17.93 1.84 -26.22
CA GLY A 102 -17.43 2.96 -27.02
C GLY A 102 -18.22 4.25 -26.80
N PHE A 103 -19.54 4.17 -26.65
CA PHE A 103 -20.39 5.31 -26.29
C PHE A 103 -20.10 5.80 -24.87
N LEU A 104 -20.00 4.88 -23.89
CA LEU A 104 -19.69 5.20 -22.50
C LEU A 104 -18.33 5.91 -22.38
N VAL A 105 -17.29 5.36 -23.02
CA VAL A 105 -15.95 5.95 -23.10
C VAL A 105 -15.98 7.34 -23.73
N SER A 106 -16.76 7.52 -24.80
CA SER A 106 -16.90 8.82 -25.46
C SER A 106 -17.55 9.86 -24.54
N HIS A 107 -18.50 9.45 -23.71
CA HIS A 107 -19.14 10.31 -22.72
C HIS A 107 -18.21 10.63 -21.53
N GLU A 108 -17.48 9.63 -21.01
CA GLU A 108 -16.48 9.80 -19.95
C GLU A 108 -15.40 10.81 -20.37
N ARG A 109 -14.91 10.74 -21.62
CA ARG A 109 -13.91 11.67 -22.16
C ARG A 109 -14.37 13.12 -22.32
N GLN A 110 -15.67 13.40 -22.23
CA GLN A 110 -16.18 14.78 -22.24
C GLN A 110 -15.92 15.49 -20.91
N HIS A 111 -15.58 14.74 -19.85
CA HIS A 111 -15.33 15.25 -18.53
C HIS A 111 -13.87 14.94 -18.15
N PRO A 112 -13.13 15.89 -17.56
CA PRO A 112 -11.79 15.60 -17.06
C PRO A 112 -11.87 14.56 -15.94
N LEU A 113 -10.93 13.60 -15.94
CA LEU A 113 -10.75 12.68 -14.82
C LEU A 113 -10.06 13.42 -13.66
N PRO A 114 -10.39 13.11 -12.40
CA PRO A 114 -9.58 13.55 -11.28
C PRO A 114 -8.18 12.93 -11.38
N LYS A 115 -7.15 13.59 -10.85
CA LYS A 115 -5.75 13.11 -10.87
C LYS A 115 -5.60 11.74 -10.23
N THR A 116 -6.46 11.37 -9.27
CA THR A 116 -6.48 10.05 -8.64
C THR A 116 -6.96 8.94 -9.57
N ALA A 117 -7.68 9.27 -10.65
CA ALA A 117 -8.13 8.31 -11.66
C ALA A 117 -7.58 8.59 -13.06
N ASP A 118 -6.84 9.68 -13.29
CA ASP A 118 -6.25 9.99 -14.60
C ASP A 118 -4.98 9.14 -14.83
N PRO A 119 -4.97 8.22 -15.83
CA PRO A 119 -3.78 7.42 -16.12
C PRO A 119 -2.56 8.28 -16.47
N SER A 120 -2.75 9.44 -17.10
CA SER A 120 -1.65 10.35 -17.43
C SER A 120 -0.90 10.90 -16.21
N VAL A 121 -1.51 10.77 -15.02
CA VAL A 121 -0.91 11.05 -13.72
C VAL A 121 -0.49 9.76 -13.02
N GLN A 122 -1.43 8.81 -12.89
CA GLN A 122 -1.30 7.62 -12.04
C GLN A 122 -0.23 6.63 -12.51
N ILE A 123 0.06 6.60 -13.80
CA ILE A 123 1.09 5.73 -14.40
C ILE A 123 2.17 6.54 -15.13
N ALA A 124 2.37 7.81 -14.73
CA ALA A 124 3.43 8.65 -15.27
C ALA A 124 4.82 8.30 -14.72
N GLY A 125 5.87 8.55 -15.51
CA GLY A 125 7.25 8.35 -15.08
C GLY A 125 7.52 6.89 -14.67
N ASN A 126 8.18 6.68 -13.53
CA ASN A 126 8.50 5.32 -13.08
C ASN A 126 7.31 4.53 -12.49
N PHE A 127 6.11 5.12 -12.41
CA PHE A 127 4.87 4.37 -12.15
C PHE A 127 4.36 3.61 -13.38
N ALA A 128 4.84 3.94 -14.59
CA ALA A 128 4.45 3.27 -15.82
C ALA A 128 4.77 1.76 -15.76
N PRO A 129 4.02 0.89 -16.46
CA PRO A 129 4.27 -0.55 -16.46
C PRO A 129 5.54 -0.94 -17.22
N VAL A 130 6.09 -2.12 -16.90
CA VAL A 130 7.20 -2.77 -17.62
C VAL A 130 6.77 -4.14 -18.16
N ASN A 131 7.53 -4.63 -19.14
CA ASN A 131 7.41 -6.01 -19.61
C ASN A 131 8.08 -6.99 -18.62
N GLU A 132 7.64 -8.24 -18.64
CA GLU A 132 8.34 -9.32 -17.94
C GLU A 132 9.82 -9.39 -18.36
N GLN A 133 10.66 -9.75 -17.40
CA GLN A 133 12.06 -10.07 -17.65
C GLN A 133 12.30 -11.53 -17.32
N PRO A 134 12.74 -12.36 -18.30
CA PRO A 134 13.17 -13.71 -18.00
C PRO A 134 14.41 -13.67 -17.11
N LEU A 135 14.68 -14.78 -16.43
CA LEU A 135 15.80 -14.91 -15.51
C LEU A 135 17.13 -14.41 -16.12
N ARG A 136 17.74 -13.44 -15.45
CA ARG A 136 19.09 -12.93 -15.71
C ARG A 136 19.98 -13.25 -14.52
N ARG A 137 21.00 -14.07 -14.74
CA ARG A 137 22.00 -14.45 -13.74
C ARG A 137 23.22 -13.54 -13.78
N ASN A 138 24.03 -13.58 -12.72
CA ASN A 138 25.32 -12.89 -12.63
C ASN A 138 25.20 -11.39 -12.88
N LEU A 139 24.28 -10.74 -12.19
CA LEU A 139 24.10 -9.30 -12.30
C LEU A 139 25.37 -8.56 -11.84
N PRO A 140 25.72 -7.42 -12.46
CA PRO A 140 26.84 -6.61 -12.01
C PRO A 140 26.60 -6.07 -10.58
N VAL A 141 27.60 -6.23 -9.72
CA VAL A 141 27.57 -5.75 -8.33
C VAL A 141 28.70 -4.76 -8.13
N VAL A 142 28.40 -3.64 -7.48
CA VAL A 142 29.39 -2.71 -6.91
C VAL A 142 29.40 -2.91 -5.40
N GLY A 143 30.57 -2.97 -4.77
CA GLY A 143 30.70 -3.35 -3.35
C GLY A 143 30.72 -4.86 -3.16
N LYS A 144 30.40 -5.34 -1.95
CA LYS A 144 30.35 -6.78 -1.61
C LYS A 144 28.99 -7.12 -1.01
N ILE A 145 28.26 -8.04 -1.63
CA ILE A 145 27.03 -8.58 -1.02
C ILE A 145 27.44 -9.31 0.28
N PRO A 146 26.87 -8.96 1.44
CA PRO A 146 27.17 -9.61 2.69
C PRO A 146 26.89 -11.12 2.63
N ASP A 147 27.82 -11.92 3.16
CA ASP A 147 27.78 -13.39 3.05
C ASP A 147 26.57 -14.01 3.80
N SER A 148 25.96 -13.25 4.72
CA SER A 148 24.74 -13.62 5.44
C SER A 148 23.47 -13.53 4.59
N ILE A 149 23.47 -12.79 3.48
CA ILE A 149 22.29 -12.61 2.63
C ILE A 149 22.18 -13.78 1.65
N LYS A 150 21.39 -14.79 2.03
CA LYS A 150 21.11 -15.99 1.21
C LYS A 150 19.61 -16.23 1.12
N GLY A 151 19.07 -16.11 -0.09
CA GLY A 151 17.62 -16.19 -0.28
C GLY A 151 17.15 -15.36 -1.45
N VAL A 152 15.89 -14.94 -1.42
CA VAL A 152 15.26 -14.17 -2.49
C VAL A 152 14.49 -13.01 -1.89
N TYR A 153 14.85 -11.79 -2.29
CA TYR A 153 14.02 -10.62 -2.10
C TYR A 153 12.96 -10.58 -3.20
N VAL A 154 11.69 -10.54 -2.82
CA VAL A 154 10.56 -10.35 -3.74
C VAL A 154 9.77 -9.10 -3.39
N ARG A 155 9.31 -8.36 -4.39
CA ARG A 155 8.44 -7.20 -4.20
C ARG A 155 7.30 -7.22 -5.20
N ASN A 156 6.08 -7.00 -4.72
CA ASN A 156 4.89 -6.87 -5.55
C ASN A 156 4.67 -5.42 -5.99
N GLY A 157 3.69 -5.20 -6.85
CA GLY A 157 3.31 -3.87 -7.31
C GLY A 157 2.30 -3.93 -8.45
N ALA A 158 1.62 -2.81 -8.66
CA ALA A 158 0.73 -2.62 -9.81
C ALA A 158 1.53 -2.38 -11.10
N ASN A 159 1.14 -3.08 -12.16
CA ASN A 159 1.77 -3.01 -13.46
C ASN A 159 0.71 -3.35 -14.52
N PRO A 160 -0.19 -2.44 -14.93
CA PRO A 160 -1.27 -2.78 -15.86
C PRO A 160 -0.75 -3.41 -17.16
N LEU A 161 -1.28 -4.59 -17.52
CA LEU A 161 -0.87 -5.33 -18.72
C LEU A 161 -1.16 -4.55 -20.01
N HIS A 162 -2.35 -3.94 -20.04
CA HIS A 162 -2.86 -3.16 -21.16
C HIS A 162 -3.06 -1.71 -20.74
N GLU A 163 -2.98 -0.82 -21.73
CA GLU A 163 -3.28 0.60 -21.52
C GLU A 163 -4.73 0.78 -21.04
N PRO A 164 -4.96 1.49 -19.90
CA PRO A 164 -6.31 1.77 -19.43
C PRO A 164 -7.10 2.57 -20.47
N VAL A 165 -8.37 2.22 -20.65
CA VAL A 165 -9.24 2.88 -21.64
C VAL A 165 -9.73 4.24 -21.14
N THR A 166 -10.08 4.32 -19.85
CA THR A 166 -10.42 5.56 -19.14
C THR A 166 -9.82 5.58 -17.74
N GLY A 167 -10.62 5.69 -16.68
CA GLY A 167 -10.14 5.89 -15.32
C GLY A 167 -9.26 4.76 -14.80
N HIS A 168 -8.16 5.10 -14.16
CA HIS A 168 -7.21 4.16 -13.57
C HIS A 168 -6.50 4.81 -12.39
N HIS A 169 -6.68 4.24 -11.20
CA HIS A 169 -5.84 4.55 -10.05
C HIS A 169 -4.63 3.60 -10.03
N PHE A 170 -3.52 4.03 -9.43
CA PHE A 170 -2.30 3.22 -9.34
C PHE A 170 -2.55 1.81 -8.77
N PHE A 171 -3.47 1.67 -7.81
CA PHE A 171 -3.77 0.37 -7.17
C PHE A 171 -4.58 -0.59 -8.07
N ASP A 172 -5.13 -0.14 -9.20
CA ASP A 172 -5.96 -0.98 -10.08
C ASP A 172 -5.15 -1.84 -11.06
N GLY A 173 -3.83 -1.68 -11.10
CA GLY A 173 -2.96 -2.37 -12.05
C GLY A 173 -2.76 -3.85 -11.71
N ASP A 174 -2.51 -4.68 -12.73
CA ASP A 174 -2.22 -6.11 -12.55
C ASP A 174 -0.97 -6.33 -11.68
N GLY A 175 -0.98 -7.36 -10.84
CA GLY A 175 0.15 -7.69 -9.97
C GLY A 175 1.36 -8.20 -10.75
N MET A 176 2.52 -7.58 -10.54
CA MET A 176 3.81 -8.07 -11.05
C MET A 176 4.83 -8.17 -9.93
N VAL A 177 5.40 -9.37 -9.79
CA VAL A 177 6.41 -9.66 -8.77
C VAL A 177 7.80 -9.55 -9.38
N HIS A 178 8.66 -8.77 -8.72
CA HIS A 178 10.09 -8.69 -8.98
C HIS A 178 10.83 -9.59 -8.00
N ALA A 179 11.77 -10.40 -8.46
CA ALA A 179 12.60 -11.26 -7.62
C ALA A 179 14.08 -10.97 -7.83
N VAL A 180 14.83 -10.83 -6.74
CA VAL A 180 16.29 -10.81 -6.71
C VAL A 180 16.80 -11.94 -5.82
N LYS A 181 17.36 -12.99 -6.43
CA LYS A 181 17.97 -14.12 -5.70
C LYS A 181 19.43 -13.80 -5.39
N PHE A 182 19.85 -14.08 -4.16
CA PHE A 182 21.23 -14.00 -3.68
C PHE A 182 21.78 -15.39 -3.37
N GLU A 183 22.94 -15.69 -3.92
CA GLU A 183 23.63 -16.97 -3.73
C GLU A 183 25.13 -16.77 -3.94
N ASP A 184 25.93 -17.11 -2.91
CA ASP A 184 27.40 -17.06 -2.94
C ASP A 184 27.98 -15.73 -3.47
N GLY A 185 27.46 -14.60 -2.97
CA GLY A 185 27.90 -13.26 -3.36
C GLY A 185 27.44 -12.82 -4.76
N SER A 186 26.66 -13.64 -5.47
CA SER A 186 26.07 -13.33 -6.77
C SER A 186 24.59 -12.96 -6.64
N ALA A 187 24.08 -12.23 -7.63
CA ALA A 187 22.67 -11.88 -7.73
C ALA A 187 22.07 -12.28 -9.08
N SER A 188 20.80 -12.65 -9.09
CA SER A 188 20.00 -12.87 -10.31
C SER A 188 18.64 -12.19 -10.19
N TYR A 189 18.03 -11.84 -11.32
CA TYR A 189 16.77 -11.10 -11.36
C TYR A 189 15.78 -11.69 -12.38
N ALA A 190 14.50 -11.66 -12.01
CA ALA A 190 13.36 -11.90 -12.90
C ALA A 190 12.18 -11.03 -12.47
N CYS A 191 11.25 -10.76 -13.38
CA CYS A 191 9.95 -10.22 -13.03
C CYS A 191 8.84 -10.83 -13.88
N ARG A 192 7.74 -11.22 -13.23
CA ARG A 192 6.62 -11.94 -13.84
C ARG A 192 5.31 -11.39 -13.33
N PHE A 193 4.31 -11.38 -14.21
CA PHE A 193 2.94 -11.14 -13.78
C PHE A 193 2.44 -12.32 -12.94
N THR A 194 1.66 -12.03 -11.91
CA THR A 194 0.81 -13.04 -11.29
C THR A 194 -0.31 -13.37 -12.27
N GLN A 195 -0.42 -14.64 -12.67
CA GLN A 195 -1.43 -15.08 -13.63
C GLN A 195 -2.80 -15.20 -12.97
N THR A 196 -3.41 -14.05 -12.62
CA THR A 196 -4.77 -14.00 -12.08
C THR A 196 -5.80 -14.41 -13.13
N ASN A 197 -6.99 -14.85 -12.68
CA ASN A 197 -8.10 -15.15 -13.59
C ASN A 197 -8.40 -13.96 -14.52
N ARG A 198 -8.47 -12.74 -13.95
CA ARG A 198 -8.57 -11.47 -14.68
C ARG A 198 -7.49 -11.35 -15.74
N PHE A 199 -6.23 -11.46 -15.33
CA PHE A 199 -5.07 -11.25 -16.18
C PHE A 199 -5.04 -12.22 -17.38
N ILE A 200 -5.33 -13.50 -17.13
CA ILE A 200 -5.37 -14.53 -18.17
C ILE A 200 -6.43 -14.18 -19.23
N GLN A 201 -7.62 -13.77 -18.79
CA GLN A 201 -8.71 -13.41 -19.71
C GLN A 201 -8.40 -12.13 -20.50
N GLU A 202 -7.91 -11.07 -19.85
CA GLU A 202 -7.55 -9.82 -20.53
C GLU A 202 -6.38 -10.02 -21.51
N ARG A 203 -5.40 -10.88 -21.17
CA ARG A 203 -4.32 -11.27 -22.08
C ARG A 203 -4.86 -11.97 -23.33
N GLN A 204 -5.81 -12.90 -23.17
CA GLN A 204 -6.43 -13.60 -24.31
C GLN A 204 -7.26 -12.67 -25.20
N LEU A 205 -7.97 -11.72 -24.58
CA LEU A 205 -8.80 -10.74 -25.30
C LEU A 205 -8.00 -9.58 -25.92
N GLY A 206 -6.75 -9.36 -25.46
CA GLY A 206 -5.88 -8.30 -25.96
C GLY A 206 -6.30 -6.88 -25.57
N ARG A 207 -7.16 -6.74 -24.56
CA ARG A 207 -7.68 -5.46 -24.06
C ARG A 207 -8.18 -5.58 -22.61
N PRO A 208 -8.28 -4.47 -21.86
CA PRO A 208 -8.93 -4.48 -20.56
C PRO A 208 -10.45 -4.71 -20.71
N VAL A 209 -11.04 -5.52 -19.83
CA VAL A 209 -12.49 -5.80 -19.79
C VAL A 209 -13.06 -5.88 -18.38
N PHE A 210 -12.22 -6.12 -17.37
CA PHE A 210 -12.63 -6.12 -15.96
C PHE A 210 -12.60 -4.68 -15.44
N PRO A 211 -13.64 -4.26 -14.71
CA PRO A 211 -13.70 -2.89 -14.18
C PRO A 211 -12.52 -2.61 -13.22
N LYS A 212 -12.15 -1.34 -13.12
CA LYS A 212 -11.15 -0.85 -12.15
C LYS A 212 -11.86 -0.40 -10.86
N ALA A 213 -11.54 -1.04 -9.73
CA ALA A 213 -12.24 -0.86 -8.46
C ALA A 213 -12.23 0.60 -7.97
N ILE A 214 -11.10 1.29 -8.16
CA ILE A 214 -10.97 2.70 -7.79
C ILE A 214 -11.12 3.57 -9.05
N GLY A 215 -10.36 3.33 -10.11
CA GLY A 215 -10.34 4.22 -11.28
C GLY A 215 -11.69 4.37 -12.01
N GLU A 216 -12.55 3.35 -12.04
CA GLU A 216 -13.77 3.33 -12.86
C GLU A 216 -15.07 3.27 -12.06
N LEU A 217 -15.09 2.68 -10.86
CA LEU A 217 -16.33 2.43 -10.11
C LEU A 217 -16.83 3.66 -9.33
N HIS A 218 -16.91 4.80 -10.01
CA HIS A 218 -17.40 6.07 -9.47
C HIS A 218 -18.67 6.51 -10.18
N GLY A 219 -19.66 6.96 -9.41
CA GLY A 219 -20.90 7.53 -9.91
C GLY A 219 -21.69 6.65 -10.89
N HIS A 220 -22.45 7.30 -11.76
CA HIS A 220 -23.33 6.62 -12.73
C HIS A 220 -22.56 5.84 -13.79
N THR A 221 -21.38 6.32 -14.20
CA THR A 221 -20.52 5.63 -15.17
C THR A 221 -19.97 4.35 -14.55
N GLY A 222 -19.59 4.36 -13.27
CA GLY A 222 -19.21 3.15 -12.54
C GLY A 222 -20.31 2.10 -12.48
N ILE A 223 -21.57 2.51 -12.26
CA ILE A 223 -22.73 1.61 -12.33
C ILE A 223 -22.87 1.01 -13.74
N ALA A 224 -22.73 1.83 -14.78
CA ALA A 224 -22.81 1.37 -16.17
C ALA A 224 -21.66 0.39 -16.53
N ARG A 225 -20.45 0.63 -16.02
CA ARG A 225 -19.29 -0.29 -16.16
C ARG A 225 -19.57 -1.64 -15.52
N LEU A 226 -20.16 -1.64 -14.32
CA LEU A 226 -20.57 -2.87 -13.63
C LEU A 226 -21.63 -3.64 -14.45
N MET A 227 -22.66 -2.96 -14.94
CA MET A 227 -23.69 -3.58 -15.79
C MET A 227 -23.11 -4.16 -17.07
N LEU A 228 -22.20 -3.43 -17.73
CA LEU A 228 -21.50 -3.89 -18.93
C LEU A 228 -20.69 -5.15 -18.65
N PHE A 229 -19.95 -5.18 -17.54
CA PHE A 229 -19.18 -6.35 -17.12
C PHE A 229 -20.08 -7.57 -16.88
N TYR A 230 -21.16 -7.43 -16.11
CA TYR A 230 -22.08 -8.54 -15.87
C TYR A 230 -22.86 -8.97 -17.12
N ALA A 231 -23.15 -8.06 -18.05
CA ALA A 231 -23.73 -8.42 -19.34
C ALA A 231 -22.75 -9.24 -20.21
N ARG A 232 -21.45 -8.90 -20.20
CA ARG A 232 -20.40 -9.71 -20.82
C ARG A 232 -20.31 -11.09 -20.17
N ALA A 233 -20.40 -11.16 -18.85
CA ALA A 233 -20.38 -12.43 -18.12
C ALA A 233 -21.60 -13.31 -18.48
N ALA A 234 -22.80 -12.73 -18.50
CA ALA A 234 -24.04 -13.42 -18.88
C ALA A 234 -24.01 -13.93 -20.33
N ALA A 235 -23.31 -13.23 -21.23
CA ALA A 235 -23.07 -13.68 -22.60
C ALA A 235 -21.92 -14.72 -22.73
N GLY A 236 -21.25 -15.08 -21.62
CA GLY A 236 -20.11 -15.99 -21.61
C GLY A 236 -18.87 -15.44 -22.31
N LEU A 237 -18.68 -14.12 -22.28
CA LEU A 237 -17.53 -13.42 -22.87
C LEU A 237 -16.39 -13.21 -21.87
N VAL A 238 -16.73 -13.17 -20.58
CA VAL A 238 -15.81 -13.11 -19.43
C VAL A 238 -16.34 -14.02 -18.34
N ASP A 239 -15.47 -14.50 -17.46
CA ASP A 239 -15.83 -15.38 -16.34
C ASP A 239 -15.34 -14.80 -15.00
N PRO A 240 -16.23 -14.21 -14.18
CA PRO A 240 -15.88 -13.74 -12.85
C PRO A 240 -15.85 -14.84 -11.78
N ALA A 241 -16.29 -16.08 -12.07
CA ALA A 241 -16.51 -17.12 -11.07
C ALA A 241 -15.22 -17.54 -10.34
N HIS A 242 -14.06 -17.31 -10.96
CA HIS A 242 -12.75 -17.66 -10.42
C HIS A 242 -11.99 -16.44 -9.84
N GLY A 243 -12.73 -15.42 -9.40
CA GLY A 243 -12.19 -14.21 -8.80
C GLY A 243 -11.83 -13.13 -9.83
N THR A 244 -11.84 -11.87 -9.40
CA THR A 244 -11.56 -10.70 -10.25
C THR A 244 -10.35 -9.89 -9.76
N GLY A 245 -9.63 -10.40 -8.75
CA GLY A 245 -8.54 -9.67 -8.12
C GLY A 245 -7.31 -9.51 -9.00
N VAL A 246 -6.47 -8.58 -8.57
CA VAL A 246 -5.23 -8.18 -9.27
C VAL A 246 -3.96 -8.74 -8.64
N ALA A 247 -4.04 -9.24 -7.39
CA ALA A 247 -2.92 -9.85 -6.66
C ALA A 247 -1.64 -8.98 -6.62
N ASN A 248 -1.80 -7.66 -6.42
CA ASN A 248 -0.73 -6.69 -6.46
C ASN A 248 -0.30 -6.17 -5.07
N ALA A 249 -1.13 -6.34 -4.04
CA ALA A 249 -1.12 -5.54 -2.81
C ALA A 249 -0.13 -6.05 -1.74
N GLY A 250 0.78 -6.95 -2.09
CA GLY A 250 1.81 -7.44 -1.16
C GLY A 250 2.11 -8.93 -1.32
N LEU A 251 3.01 -9.41 -0.47
CA LEU A 251 3.52 -10.79 -0.49
C LEU A 251 3.73 -11.28 0.95
N VAL A 252 3.26 -12.49 1.24
CA VAL A 252 3.58 -13.21 2.48
C VAL A 252 4.14 -14.59 2.15
N TYR A 253 5.14 -15.03 2.92
CA TYR A 253 5.63 -16.40 2.86
C TYR A 253 5.09 -17.16 4.06
N PHE A 254 4.21 -18.12 3.83
CA PHE A 254 3.52 -18.87 4.87
C PHE A 254 3.26 -20.31 4.43
N ASN A 255 3.36 -21.26 5.36
CA ASN A 255 3.21 -22.70 5.10
C ASN A 255 3.94 -23.14 3.82
N ASN A 256 5.23 -22.77 3.73
CA ASN A 256 6.12 -23.04 2.61
C ASN A 256 5.65 -22.51 1.23
N ARG A 257 4.74 -21.53 1.19
CA ARG A 257 4.21 -20.92 -0.04
C ARG A 257 4.44 -19.42 -0.04
N LEU A 258 4.84 -18.86 -1.17
CA LEU A 258 4.76 -17.42 -1.39
C LEU A 258 3.36 -17.09 -1.94
N LEU A 259 2.66 -16.21 -1.24
CA LEU A 259 1.30 -15.80 -1.56
C LEU A 259 1.30 -14.34 -2.02
N ALA A 260 0.88 -14.10 -3.26
CA ALA A 260 0.60 -12.77 -3.79
C ALA A 260 -0.79 -12.34 -3.33
N MET A 261 -0.84 -11.27 -2.54
CA MET A 261 -2.05 -10.81 -1.85
C MET A 261 -2.91 -9.94 -2.78
N SER A 262 -4.23 -10.11 -2.70
CA SER A 262 -5.23 -9.28 -3.37
C SER A 262 -6.26 -8.85 -2.33
N GLU A 263 -6.51 -7.55 -2.21
CA GLU A 263 -7.44 -6.99 -1.21
C GLU A 263 -8.89 -7.51 -1.40
N ASP A 264 -9.24 -7.83 -2.65
CA ASP A 264 -10.59 -8.15 -3.12
C ASP A 264 -10.72 -9.59 -3.65
N ASP A 265 -9.74 -10.45 -3.41
CA ASP A 265 -9.73 -11.84 -3.90
C ASP A 265 -8.97 -12.76 -2.94
N LEU A 266 -9.00 -14.07 -3.20
CA LEU A 266 -8.10 -15.03 -2.58
C LEU A 266 -6.64 -14.72 -2.99
N PRO A 267 -5.66 -15.05 -2.14
CA PRO A 267 -4.27 -14.95 -2.51
C PRO A 267 -3.93 -15.89 -3.67
N TYR A 268 -2.91 -15.55 -4.44
CA TYR A 268 -2.37 -16.41 -5.49
C TYR A 268 -1.03 -17.00 -5.06
N GLN A 269 -0.90 -18.32 -5.09
CA GLN A 269 0.39 -18.95 -4.86
C GLN A 269 1.34 -18.68 -6.04
N VAL A 270 2.52 -18.18 -5.71
CA VAL A 270 3.64 -18.00 -6.64
C VAL A 270 4.79 -18.90 -6.18
N ARG A 271 5.32 -19.72 -7.09
CA ARG A 271 6.50 -20.54 -6.83
C ARG A 271 7.75 -19.79 -7.30
N ILE A 272 8.77 -19.76 -6.45
CA ILE A 272 10.11 -19.32 -6.81
C ILE A 272 10.89 -20.55 -7.27
N THR A 273 11.31 -20.58 -8.52
CA THR A 273 12.12 -21.67 -9.06
C THR A 273 13.51 -21.69 -8.41
N PRO A 274 14.24 -22.82 -8.43
CA PRO A 274 15.61 -22.88 -7.90
C PRO A 274 16.56 -21.84 -8.51
N GLY A 275 16.29 -21.45 -9.76
CA GLY A 275 17.06 -20.42 -10.47
C GLY A 275 16.69 -18.98 -10.11
N GLY A 276 15.61 -18.73 -9.37
CA GLY A 276 15.11 -17.39 -9.04
C GLY A 276 14.04 -16.82 -9.98
N ASP A 277 13.60 -17.57 -11.00
CA ASP A 277 12.41 -17.18 -11.80
C ASP A 277 11.11 -17.48 -11.03
N LEU A 278 10.00 -16.89 -11.46
CA LEU A 278 8.70 -16.94 -10.78
C LEU A 278 7.68 -17.70 -11.64
N LYS A 279 6.83 -18.49 -11.00
CA LYS A 279 5.72 -19.19 -11.67
C LYS A 279 4.47 -19.15 -10.80
N THR A 280 3.39 -18.56 -11.30
CA THR A 280 2.08 -18.67 -10.66
C THR A 280 1.63 -20.13 -10.66
N VAL A 281 1.30 -20.64 -9.47
CA VAL A 281 0.72 -21.98 -9.28
C VAL A 281 -0.79 -21.91 -9.48
N GLY A 282 -1.44 -20.92 -8.88
CA GLY A 282 -2.87 -20.67 -9.02
C GLY A 282 -3.43 -19.84 -7.87
N ARG A 283 -4.74 -19.60 -7.92
CA ARG A 283 -5.52 -19.04 -6.81
C ARG A 283 -5.53 -20.04 -5.66
N TYR A 284 -5.26 -19.59 -4.43
CA TYR A 284 -5.02 -20.45 -3.27
C TYR A 284 -6.06 -20.18 -2.17
N ASP A 285 -6.87 -21.19 -1.88
CA ASP A 285 -7.98 -21.16 -0.93
C ASP A 285 -7.66 -21.93 0.37
N PHE A 286 -6.37 -22.19 0.64
CA PHE A 286 -5.92 -22.97 1.80
C PHE A 286 -6.56 -24.35 1.85
N ASP A 287 -6.48 -25.09 0.73
CA ASP A 287 -7.03 -26.44 0.59
C ASP A 287 -8.56 -26.46 0.84
N GLY A 288 -9.25 -25.43 0.35
CA GLY A 288 -10.70 -25.24 0.47
C GLY A 288 -11.20 -24.66 1.79
N GLN A 289 -10.32 -24.27 2.72
CA GLN A 289 -10.72 -23.73 4.03
C GLN A 289 -11.08 -22.23 4.00
N LEU A 290 -10.62 -21.50 2.97
CA LEU A 290 -10.85 -20.07 2.82
C LEU A 290 -11.85 -19.79 1.68
N GLU A 291 -13.08 -19.46 2.07
CA GLU A 291 -14.18 -19.15 1.14
C GLU A 291 -14.39 -17.65 0.91
N SER A 292 -13.82 -16.80 1.76
CA SER A 292 -13.89 -15.33 1.68
C SER A 292 -12.55 -14.73 1.23
N THR A 293 -12.55 -13.44 0.93
CA THR A 293 -11.29 -12.69 0.76
C THR A 293 -10.52 -12.60 2.08
N MET A 294 -9.29 -12.13 2.04
CA MET A 294 -8.56 -11.67 3.22
C MET A 294 -7.81 -10.39 2.87
N ILE A 295 -7.59 -9.54 3.86
CA ILE A 295 -6.85 -8.28 3.67
C ILE A 295 -5.41 -8.54 3.21
N ALA A 296 -4.80 -7.57 2.53
CA ALA A 296 -3.45 -7.74 1.98
C ALA A 296 -2.32 -7.84 3.03
N HIS A 297 -2.61 -7.52 4.29
CA HIS A 297 -1.64 -7.46 5.39
C HIS A 297 -1.89 -8.49 6.51
N PRO A 298 -1.90 -9.81 6.22
CA PRO A 298 -1.90 -10.80 7.28
C PRO A 298 -0.60 -10.72 8.09
N LYS A 299 -0.66 -11.05 9.38
CA LYS A 299 0.49 -11.00 10.29
C LYS A 299 0.91 -12.41 10.66
N VAL A 300 2.16 -12.77 10.38
CA VAL A 300 2.74 -14.05 10.81
C VAL A 300 3.46 -13.82 12.14
N ASP A 301 2.99 -14.45 13.20
CA ASP A 301 3.62 -14.34 14.52
C ASP A 301 4.95 -15.11 14.52
N PRO A 302 6.09 -14.45 14.85
CA PRO A 302 7.40 -15.08 14.77
C PRO A 302 7.61 -16.18 15.81
N GLU A 303 6.83 -16.21 16.90
CA GLU A 303 6.96 -17.23 17.94
C GLU A 303 6.08 -18.46 17.67
N SER A 304 4.79 -18.26 17.37
CA SER A 304 3.88 -19.39 17.11
C SER A 304 3.96 -19.91 15.68
N GLY A 305 4.43 -19.09 14.73
CA GLY A 305 4.41 -19.38 13.31
C GLY A 305 3.02 -19.31 12.68
N GLU A 306 2.00 -18.89 13.42
CA GLU A 306 0.63 -18.77 12.93
C GLU A 306 0.45 -17.50 12.10
N LEU A 307 -0.44 -17.58 11.10
CA LEU A 307 -0.86 -16.44 10.30
C LEU A 307 -2.21 -15.93 10.76
N PHE A 308 -2.27 -14.67 11.15
CA PHE A 308 -3.47 -13.97 11.59
C PHE A 308 -3.97 -13.08 10.45
N ALA A 309 -5.29 -13.09 10.19
CA ALA A 309 -5.87 -12.35 9.09
C ALA A 309 -7.26 -11.78 9.44
N LEU A 310 -7.61 -10.69 8.75
CA LEU A 310 -8.95 -10.16 8.71
C LEU A 310 -9.56 -10.37 7.31
N SER A 311 -10.88 -10.38 7.25
CA SER A 311 -11.67 -10.34 6.01
C SER A 311 -12.80 -9.35 6.21
N TYR A 312 -12.92 -8.34 5.35
CA TYR A 312 -14.06 -7.43 5.37
C TYR A 312 -14.95 -7.62 4.14
N ASP A 313 -16.27 -7.49 4.34
CA ASP A 313 -17.30 -7.56 3.30
C ASP A 313 -18.00 -6.20 3.21
N VAL A 314 -18.08 -5.65 2.00
CA VAL A 314 -18.62 -4.30 1.75
C VAL A 314 -20.12 -4.29 1.43
N VAL A 315 -20.73 -5.47 1.30
CA VAL A 315 -22.13 -5.69 0.86
C VAL A 315 -22.98 -6.28 1.97
N SER A 316 -22.50 -7.32 2.65
CA SER A 316 -23.30 -8.15 3.55
C SER A 316 -22.70 -8.32 4.93
N LYS A 317 -23.55 -8.46 5.95
CA LYS A 317 -23.09 -8.79 7.31
C LYS A 317 -22.76 -10.29 7.41
N PRO A 318 -21.77 -10.68 8.24
CA PRO A 318 -20.88 -9.82 9.03
C PRO A 318 -19.89 -9.05 8.15
N TYR A 319 -19.75 -7.74 8.39
CA TYR A 319 -18.86 -6.88 7.59
C TYR A 319 -17.38 -7.12 7.89
N LEU A 320 -17.05 -7.78 9.01
CA LEU A 320 -15.68 -8.07 9.40
C LEU A 320 -15.61 -9.45 10.06
N LYS A 321 -14.61 -10.22 9.66
CA LYS A 321 -14.24 -11.50 10.25
C LYS A 321 -12.76 -11.49 10.60
N TYR A 322 -12.42 -12.19 11.67
CA TYR A 322 -11.07 -12.53 12.08
C TYR A 322 -10.89 -14.04 12.03
N PHE A 323 -9.75 -14.51 11.54
CA PHE A 323 -9.37 -15.92 11.60
C PHE A 323 -7.85 -16.05 11.60
N ARG A 324 -7.37 -17.25 11.93
CA ARG A 324 -5.96 -17.60 11.89
C ARG A 324 -5.73 -18.93 11.18
N PHE A 325 -4.49 -19.15 10.76
CA PHE A 325 -4.00 -20.43 10.27
C PHE A 325 -2.85 -20.91 11.15
N SER A 326 -2.88 -22.19 11.51
CA SER A 326 -1.74 -22.87 12.14
C SER A 326 -0.55 -22.92 11.18
N PRO A 327 0.69 -23.14 11.66
CA PRO A 327 1.86 -23.28 10.78
C PRO A 327 1.71 -24.36 9.70
N ASP A 328 0.90 -25.39 9.98
CA ASP A 328 0.59 -26.49 9.08
C ASP A 328 -0.52 -26.16 8.06
N GLY A 329 -1.17 -24.99 8.19
CA GLY A 329 -2.20 -24.49 7.29
C GLY A 329 -3.63 -24.81 7.70
N GLU A 330 -3.87 -25.25 8.94
CA GLU A 330 -5.24 -25.48 9.44
C GLU A 330 -5.88 -24.15 9.86
N LYS A 331 -7.04 -23.84 9.31
CA LYS A 331 -7.78 -22.62 9.60
C LYS A 331 -8.57 -22.75 10.90
N SER A 332 -8.58 -21.70 11.73
CA SER A 332 -9.53 -21.58 12.83
C SER A 332 -10.96 -21.35 12.33
N PRO A 333 -11.99 -21.55 13.17
CA PRO A 333 -13.30 -20.95 12.93
C PRO A 333 -13.21 -19.43 12.73
N ASP A 334 -14.14 -18.87 11.95
CA ASP A 334 -14.29 -17.43 11.80
C ASP A 334 -14.81 -16.82 13.11
N VAL A 335 -14.18 -15.74 13.56
CA VAL A 335 -14.70 -14.86 14.60
C VAL A 335 -15.34 -13.65 13.93
N GLU A 336 -16.67 -13.57 13.98
CA GLU A 336 -17.42 -12.45 13.40
C GLU A 336 -17.31 -11.22 14.30
N ILE A 337 -16.83 -10.09 13.76
CA ILE A 337 -16.71 -8.83 14.49
C ILE A 337 -17.82 -7.89 14.00
N GLN A 338 -18.72 -7.53 14.91
CA GLN A 338 -19.85 -6.67 14.55
C GLN A 338 -19.40 -5.23 14.34
N LEU A 339 -19.63 -4.73 13.13
CA LEU A 339 -19.49 -3.32 12.76
C LEU A 339 -20.84 -2.73 12.36
N ASP A 340 -21.02 -1.44 12.63
CA ASP A 340 -22.25 -0.72 12.27
C ASP A 340 -22.35 -0.48 10.76
N GLN A 341 -21.20 -0.27 10.11
CA GLN A 341 -21.08 0.00 8.68
C GLN A 341 -19.81 -0.63 8.09
N PRO A 342 -19.81 -0.97 6.78
CA PRO A 342 -18.66 -1.58 6.12
C PRO A 342 -17.49 -0.58 6.09
N THR A 343 -16.42 -0.93 6.79
CA THR A 343 -15.26 -0.07 7.01
C THR A 343 -14.07 -0.66 6.27
N MET A 344 -13.31 0.20 5.59
CA MET A 344 -12.08 -0.24 4.92
C MET A 344 -11.04 -0.60 5.98
N MET A 345 -10.47 -1.80 5.87
CA MET A 345 -9.54 -2.38 6.83
C MET A 345 -8.31 -2.92 6.09
N HIS A 346 -7.50 -2.03 5.52
CA HIS A 346 -6.31 -2.41 4.74
C HIS A 346 -5.25 -3.13 5.59
N ASP A 347 -5.08 -2.70 6.84
CA ASP A 347 -4.09 -3.25 7.76
C ASP A 347 -4.66 -3.39 9.18
N PHE A 348 -3.99 -4.19 10.00
CA PHE A 348 -4.29 -4.39 11.42
C PHE A 348 -2.99 -4.66 12.19
N ALA A 349 -3.05 -4.89 13.49
CA ALA A 349 -1.87 -5.31 14.25
C ALA A 349 -2.16 -6.51 15.15
N ILE A 350 -1.08 -7.17 15.57
CA ILE A 350 -1.11 -8.22 16.59
C ILE A 350 -0.20 -7.81 17.73
N THR A 351 -0.46 -8.33 18.92
CA THR A 351 0.47 -8.37 20.05
C THR A 351 0.74 -9.85 20.40
N GLU A 352 1.40 -10.11 21.53
CA GLU A 352 1.53 -11.46 22.07
C GLU A 352 0.16 -12.13 22.26
N ASN A 353 -0.79 -11.44 22.89
CA ASN A 353 -2.08 -11.99 23.29
C ASN A 353 -3.30 -11.44 22.53
N PHE A 354 -3.16 -10.31 21.83
CA PHE A 354 -4.28 -9.61 21.22
C PHE A 354 -4.14 -9.42 19.70
N VAL A 355 -5.29 -9.29 19.07
CA VAL A 355 -5.49 -8.70 17.76
C VAL A 355 -5.99 -7.27 17.96
N VAL A 356 -5.43 -6.33 17.21
CA VAL A 356 -5.74 -4.90 17.28
C VAL A 356 -6.40 -4.48 15.96
N VAL A 357 -7.70 -4.22 16.01
CA VAL A 357 -8.55 -3.95 14.84
C VAL A 357 -8.82 -2.44 14.71
N PRO A 358 -8.34 -1.76 13.65
CA PRO A 358 -8.52 -0.31 13.49
C PRO A 358 -9.85 0.06 12.80
N ASP A 359 -10.93 0.25 13.58
CA ASP A 359 -12.23 0.71 13.06
C ASP A 359 -12.25 2.22 12.82
N GLN A 360 -11.88 2.62 11.61
CA GLN A 360 -11.58 4.01 11.23
C GLN A 360 -12.65 4.66 10.32
N GLN A 361 -12.34 5.85 9.82
CA GLN A 361 -13.31 6.78 9.20
C GLN A 361 -13.49 6.61 7.67
N VAL A 362 -12.65 5.81 7.01
CA VAL A 362 -12.82 5.48 5.58
C VAL A 362 -13.76 4.29 5.46
N VAL A 363 -14.94 4.51 4.87
CA VAL A 363 -16.03 3.52 4.83
C VAL A 363 -16.60 3.37 3.43
N PHE A 364 -17.27 2.24 3.20
CA PHE A 364 -17.95 1.96 1.93
C PHE A 364 -19.43 2.36 2.01
N LYS A 365 -19.86 3.30 1.15
CA LYS A 365 -21.28 3.68 0.99
C LYS A 365 -21.67 3.54 -0.49
N LEU A 366 -22.00 2.31 -0.91
CA LEU A 366 -22.36 1.99 -2.30
C LEU A 366 -23.50 2.86 -2.87
N GLN A 367 -24.41 3.34 -2.02
CA GLN A 367 -25.48 4.26 -2.41
C GLN A 367 -24.98 5.60 -2.99
N GLU A 368 -23.76 6.03 -2.66
CA GLU A 368 -23.20 7.28 -3.18
C GLU A 368 -22.92 7.21 -4.68
N MET A 369 -22.70 6.01 -5.24
CA MET A 369 -22.60 5.83 -6.69
C MET A 369 -23.89 6.24 -7.42
N ILE A 370 -25.07 6.03 -6.80
CA ILE A 370 -26.36 6.47 -7.34
C ILE A 370 -26.47 8.00 -7.34
N ARG A 371 -25.75 8.69 -6.46
CA ARG A 371 -25.68 10.15 -6.40
C ARG A 371 -24.56 10.74 -7.27
N GLY A 372 -23.82 9.89 -7.99
CA GLY A 372 -22.69 10.32 -8.82
C GLY A 372 -21.33 10.37 -8.11
N GLY A 373 -21.24 9.98 -6.83
CA GLY A 373 -20.02 10.03 -6.02
C GLY A 373 -19.22 8.73 -5.97
N SER A 374 -18.12 8.75 -5.18
CA SER A 374 -17.31 7.56 -4.87
C SER A 374 -18.03 6.65 -3.88
N PRO A 375 -17.95 5.31 -4.03
CA PRO A 375 -18.39 4.40 -2.99
C PRO A 375 -17.46 4.39 -1.76
N VAL A 376 -16.22 4.90 -1.87
CA VAL A 376 -15.27 5.02 -0.75
C VAL A 376 -15.32 6.46 -0.23
N ILE A 377 -15.72 6.63 1.02
CA ILE A 377 -15.93 7.96 1.59
C ILE A 377 -15.18 8.15 2.90
N TYR A 378 -14.78 9.39 3.16
CA TYR A 378 -14.37 9.84 4.48
C TYR A 378 -15.61 10.26 5.30
N ASP A 379 -16.01 9.41 6.25
CA ASP A 379 -17.10 9.70 7.18
C ASP A 379 -16.61 10.51 8.38
N LYS A 380 -16.75 11.84 8.29
CA LYS A 380 -16.31 12.79 9.33
C LYS A 380 -17.08 12.64 10.64
N GLU A 381 -18.27 12.04 10.63
CA GLU A 381 -19.10 11.84 11.82
C GLU A 381 -18.68 10.59 12.59
N LYS A 382 -18.01 9.64 11.91
CA LYS A 382 -17.49 8.44 12.55
C LYS A 382 -16.28 8.80 13.41
N VAL A 383 -16.27 8.33 14.66
CA VAL A 383 -15.10 8.40 15.54
C VAL A 383 -14.26 7.15 15.30
N ALA A 384 -12.97 7.33 15.00
CA ALA A 384 -12.05 6.21 14.88
C ALA A 384 -11.84 5.54 16.25
N ARG A 385 -11.70 4.22 16.25
CA ARG A 385 -11.50 3.41 17.45
C ARG A 385 -10.70 2.15 17.15
N PHE A 386 -10.09 1.56 18.18
CA PHE A 386 -9.37 0.30 18.08
C PHE A 386 -10.07 -0.78 18.89
N GLY A 387 -10.31 -1.92 18.26
CA GLY A 387 -10.84 -3.13 18.91
C GLY A 387 -9.70 -4.00 19.39
N ILE A 388 -9.61 -4.24 20.70
CA ILE A 388 -8.64 -5.16 21.30
C ILE A 388 -9.35 -6.48 21.57
N LEU A 389 -9.02 -7.49 20.77
CA LEU A 389 -9.62 -8.83 20.81
C LEU A 389 -8.58 -9.85 21.25
N ASP A 390 -8.94 -10.77 22.15
CA ASP A 390 -8.10 -11.93 22.47
C ASP A 390 -7.85 -12.75 21.20
N LYS A 391 -6.57 -12.94 20.88
CA LYS A 391 -6.10 -13.62 19.67
C LYS A 391 -6.63 -15.06 19.56
N TYR A 392 -6.95 -15.71 20.69
CA TYR A 392 -7.48 -17.07 20.75
C TYR A 392 -8.92 -17.13 21.28
N GLY A 393 -9.61 -15.99 21.38
CA GLY A 393 -11.02 -15.92 21.73
C GLY A 393 -11.90 -16.72 20.76
N ALA A 394 -12.91 -17.42 21.29
CA ALA A 394 -13.83 -18.21 20.48
C ALA A 394 -14.85 -17.34 19.71
N ASP A 395 -15.11 -16.12 20.18
CA ASP A 395 -16.01 -15.14 19.60
C ASP A 395 -15.54 -13.71 19.89
N SER A 396 -16.25 -12.72 19.36
CA SER A 396 -15.92 -11.30 19.55
C SER A 396 -16.53 -10.68 20.80
N SER A 397 -17.15 -11.44 21.71
CA SER A 397 -17.85 -10.88 22.89
C SER A 397 -16.90 -10.19 23.87
N GLY A 398 -15.64 -10.63 23.90
CA GLY A 398 -14.57 -10.04 24.71
C GLY A 398 -13.86 -8.85 24.07
N ILE A 399 -14.28 -8.39 22.88
CA ILE A 399 -13.63 -7.25 22.23
C ILE A 399 -13.81 -5.96 23.04
N ARG A 400 -12.71 -5.24 23.24
CA ARG A 400 -12.72 -3.92 23.89
C ARG A 400 -12.51 -2.84 22.84
N TRP A 401 -13.52 -2.02 22.62
CA TRP A 401 -13.45 -0.87 21.72
C TRP A 401 -12.96 0.36 22.49
N ILE A 402 -11.85 0.95 22.04
CA ILE A 402 -11.23 2.13 22.63
C ILE A 402 -11.21 3.22 21.57
N GLU A 403 -11.92 4.33 21.82
CA GLU A 403 -11.97 5.46 20.90
C GLU A 403 -10.61 6.15 20.78
N ALA A 404 -10.23 6.50 19.56
CA ALA A 404 -9.01 7.21 19.20
C ALA A 404 -9.36 8.30 18.17
N PRO A 405 -9.91 9.45 18.61
CA PRO A 405 -10.35 10.50 17.70
C PRO A 405 -9.19 11.04 16.84
N ASP A 406 -9.53 11.54 15.66
CA ASP A 406 -8.58 12.11 14.68
C ASP A 406 -7.40 11.17 14.33
N CYS A 407 -7.67 9.86 14.28
CA CYS A 407 -6.69 8.82 13.98
C CYS A 407 -7.14 7.95 12.80
N PHE A 408 -6.44 8.09 11.67
CA PHE A 408 -6.52 7.18 10.55
C PHE A 408 -5.11 6.72 10.20
N CYS A 409 -4.87 5.42 10.19
CA CYS A 409 -3.59 4.82 9.82
C CYS A 409 -3.85 3.87 8.67
N PHE A 410 -3.24 4.15 7.51
CA PHE A 410 -3.31 3.19 6.41
C PHE A 410 -2.49 1.94 6.73
N HIS A 411 -1.35 2.08 7.41
CA HIS A 411 -0.54 0.97 7.89
C HIS A 411 -0.25 1.05 9.39
N LEU A 412 -0.22 -0.12 10.03
CA LEU A 412 0.18 -0.32 11.42
C LEU A 412 1.47 -1.16 11.46
N TRP A 413 2.56 -0.52 11.87
CA TRP A 413 3.91 -1.08 11.78
C TRP A 413 4.16 -2.18 12.81
N ASN A 414 3.71 -1.96 14.04
CA ASN A 414 3.79 -2.95 15.11
C ASN A 414 2.85 -2.59 16.27
N ALA A 415 2.56 -3.56 17.15
CA ALA A 415 1.91 -3.31 18.43
C ALA A 415 2.47 -4.24 19.51
N TRP A 416 2.36 -3.85 20.77
CA TRP A 416 2.75 -4.68 21.90
C TRP A 416 1.97 -4.31 23.16
N GLU A 417 2.05 -5.17 24.18
CA GLU A 417 1.44 -4.97 25.49
C GLU A 417 2.46 -4.36 26.48
N GLU A 418 2.00 -3.43 27.31
CA GLU A 418 2.71 -2.94 28.49
C GLU A 418 1.88 -3.28 29.75
N PRO A 419 2.10 -4.47 30.35
CA PRO A 419 1.30 -4.95 31.48
C PRO A 419 1.36 -4.04 32.70
N GLU A 420 2.46 -3.29 32.87
CA GLU A 420 2.66 -2.37 33.99
C GLU A 420 1.68 -1.20 33.95
N THR A 421 1.24 -0.78 32.76
CA THR A 421 0.26 0.30 32.57
C THR A 421 -1.12 -0.21 32.13
N GLU A 422 -1.24 -1.51 31.88
CA GLU A 422 -2.42 -2.15 31.27
C GLU A 422 -2.77 -1.53 29.91
N GLU A 423 -1.75 -1.24 29.10
CA GLU A 423 -1.90 -0.60 27.80
C GLU A 423 -1.47 -1.52 26.65
N VAL A 424 -2.15 -1.36 25.52
CA VAL A 424 -1.63 -1.81 24.22
C VAL A 424 -1.05 -0.59 23.53
N VAL A 425 0.22 -0.67 23.14
CA VAL A 425 0.92 0.35 22.36
C VAL A 425 0.87 -0.05 20.89
N VAL A 426 0.42 0.85 20.04
CA VAL A 426 0.34 0.67 18.59
C VAL A 426 1.20 1.73 17.92
N ILE A 427 2.09 1.29 17.04
CA ILE A 427 2.92 2.15 16.22
C ILE A 427 2.38 2.13 14.81
N GLY A 428 1.90 3.28 14.34
CA GLY A 428 1.31 3.44 13.02
C GLY A 428 1.63 4.80 12.44
N SER A 429 1.44 4.94 11.14
CA SER A 429 1.59 6.23 10.48
C SER A 429 0.21 6.83 10.22
N CYS A 430 -0.10 7.88 10.96
CA CYS A 430 -1.40 8.52 10.93
C CYS A 430 -1.48 9.54 9.78
N MET A 431 -2.43 9.35 8.88
CA MET A 431 -2.62 10.22 7.73
C MET A 431 -3.65 11.31 7.99
N THR A 432 -3.40 12.50 7.45
CA THR A 432 -4.34 13.62 7.47
C THR A 432 -4.27 14.40 6.15
N PRO A 433 -5.40 14.61 5.45
CA PRO A 433 -6.72 14.00 5.71
C PRO A 433 -6.76 12.48 5.41
N PRO A 434 -7.61 11.69 6.08
CA PRO A 434 -7.70 10.22 5.95
C PRO A 434 -7.89 9.68 4.52
N ASP A 435 -8.57 10.41 3.65
CA ASP A 435 -8.92 9.95 2.30
C ASP A 435 -7.98 10.46 1.20
N SER A 436 -6.85 11.07 1.54
CA SER A 436 -5.89 11.62 0.59
C SER A 436 -5.32 10.59 -0.41
N ILE A 437 -5.42 9.29 -0.10
CA ILE A 437 -5.02 8.21 -1.00
C ILE A 437 -6.04 8.05 -2.14
N PHE A 438 -7.33 8.22 -1.85
CA PHE A 438 -8.43 7.91 -2.76
C PHE A 438 -9.01 9.16 -3.44
N ASN A 439 -8.98 10.29 -2.75
CA ASN A 439 -9.60 11.54 -3.16
C ASN A 439 -8.58 12.66 -3.33
N GLU A 440 -8.85 13.57 -4.26
CA GLU A 440 -8.10 14.82 -4.32
C GLU A 440 -8.38 15.66 -3.08
N SER A 441 -7.31 16.14 -2.45
CA SER A 441 -7.38 17.09 -1.36
C SER A 441 -6.60 18.35 -1.73
N ASP A 442 -7.17 19.52 -1.40
CA ASP A 442 -6.46 20.80 -1.49
C ASP A 442 -5.39 20.94 -0.38
N GLU A 443 -5.45 20.10 0.65
CA GLU A 443 -4.46 20.03 1.73
C GLU A 443 -3.34 19.06 1.38
N ASN A 444 -2.10 19.42 1.71
CA ASN A 444 -0.97 18.51 1.58
C ASN A 444 -1.14 17.33 2.55
N LEU A 445 -1.11 16.11 2.01
CA LEU A 445 -1.08 14.88 2.80
C LEU A 445 0.06 14.94 3.82
N LYS A 446 -0.28 14.66 5.07
CA LYS A 446 0.68 14.36 6.13
C LYS A 446 0.52 12.92 6.55
N SER A 447 1.58 12.12 6.52
CA SER A 447 1.67 10.82 7.17
C SER A 447 2.66 10.88 8.33
N VAL A 448 2.13 10.88 9.56
CA VAL A 448 2.88 11.13 10.78
C VAL A 448 3.05 9.83 11.56
N LEU A 449 4.28 9.34 11.65
CA LEU A 449 4.63 8.23 12.54
C LEU A 449 4.24 8.57 13.99
N SER A 450 3.32 7.80 14.54
CA SER A 450 2.65 8.06 15.82
C SER A 450 2.71 6.83 16.72
N GLU A 451 2.84 7.09 18.01
CA GLU A 451 2.55 6.13 19.08
C GLU A 451 1.12 6.36 19.56
N ILE A 452 0.32 5.30 19.53
CA ILE A 452 -1.06 5.28 20.04
C ILE A 452 -1.09 4.33 21.22
N ARG A 453 -1.45 4.81 22.41
CA ARG A 453 -1.61 3.98 23.61
C ARG A 453 -3.08 3.79 23.89
N LEU A 454 -3.47 2.54 24.12
CA LEU A 454 -4.85 2.11 24.33
C LEU A 454 -4.95 1.50 25.73
N ASN A 455 -5.56 2.22 26.67
CA ASN A 455 -5.66 1.76 28.05
C ASN A 455 -6.84 0.80 28.23
N LEU A 456 -6.51 -0.45 28.55
CA LEU A 456 -7.47 -1.54 28.63
C LEU A 456 -8.38 -1.46 29.86
N ARG A 457 -7.99 -0.69 30.88
CA ARG A 457 -8.72 -0.50 32.13
C ARG A 457 -9.63 0.72 32.08
N THR A 458 -9.13 1.86 31.59
CA THR A 458 -9.90 3.10 31.54
C THR A 458 -10.74 3.24 30.27
N GLY A 459 -10.37 2.56 29.19
CA GLY A 459 -10.98 2.73 27.88
C GLY A 459 -10.58 4.03 27.18
N GLU A 460 -9.55 4.71 27.68
CA GLU A 460 -9.01 5.94 27.09
C GLU A 460 -7.85 5.64 26.15
N SER A 461 -7.68 6.46 25.12
CA SER A 461 -6.51 6.44 24.26
C SER A 461 -5.69 7.72 24.37
N THR A 462 -4.41 7.61 24.06
CA THR A 462 -3.56 8.76 23.77
C THR A 462 -2.86 8.55 22.45
N ARG A 463 -2.56 9.64 21.76
CA ARG A 463 -1.79 9.65 20.52
C ARG A 463 -0.74 10.73 20.60
N ARG A 464 0.50 10.40 20.25
CA ARG A 464 1.58 11.39 20.09
C ARG A 464 2.40 11.09 18.84
N PRO A 465 2.92 12.12 18.13
CA PRO A 465 3.96 11.89 17.14
C PRO A 465 5.21 11.34 17.83
N ILE A 466 5.91 10.42 17.16
CA ILE A 466 7.19 9.88 17.65
C ILE A 466 8.31 10.92 17.46
N ILE A 467 8.29 11.62 16.32
CA ILE A 467 9.25 12.67 16.00
C ILE A 467 8.71 13.99 16.56
N SER A 468 9.43 14.57 17.53
CA SER A 468 8.94 15.73 18.29
C SER A 468 9.22 17.08 17.62
N ASP A 469 10.24 17.15 16.75
CA ASP A 469 10.73 18.40 16.17
C ASP A 469 10.15 18.67 14.77
N GLY A 470 9.46 19.81 14.63
CA GLY A 470 8.80 20.21 13.38
C GLY A 470 9.74 20.44 12.18
N GLU A 471 11.05 20.60 12.41
CA GLU A 471 12.06 20.68 11.33
C GLU A 471 12.48 19.30 10.81
N GLU A 472 12.34 18.23 11.61
CA GLU A 472 12.67 16.86 11.21
C GLU A 472 11.45 16.06 10.73
N GLN A 473 10.24 16.56 11.00
CA GLN A 473 8.98 15.96 10.56
C GLN A 473 9.00 15.74 9.04
N VAL A 474 8.89 14.47 8.67
CA VAL A 474 8.84 13.99 7.28
C VAL A 474 7.66 13.04 7.13
N ASN A 475 7.15 12.93 5.91
CA ASN A 475 6.15 11.91 5.60
C ASN A 475 6.81 10.52 5.64
N LEU A 476 6.41 9.70 6.62
CA LEU A 476 6.90 8.34 6.78
C LEU A 476 5.79 7.35 6.52
N GLU A 477 5.97 6.54 5.48
CA GLU A 477 5.04 5.49 5.07
C GLU A 477 5.79 4.23 4.63
N ALA A 478 5.03 3.21 4.23
CA ALA A 478 5.52 2.00 3.56
C ALA A 478 6.89 1.52 4.06
N GLY A 479 6.90 0.72 5.12
CA GLY A 479 8.11 0.21 5.75
C GLY A 479 7.84 -0.94 6.70
N MET A 480 8.76 -1.17 7.63
CA MET A 480 8.65 -2.28 8.57
C MET A 480 9.46 -2.08 9.84
N VAL A 481 9.13 -2.89 10.84
CA VAL A 481 9.98 -3.17 12.01
C VAL A 481 10.74 -4.47 11.79
N ASN A 482 11.58 -4.86 12.76
CA ASN A 482 12.16 -6.20 12.76
C ASN A 482 11.05 -7.26 12.85
N ARG A 483 10.83 -8.02 11.77
CA ARG A 483 9.79 -9.06 11.70
C ARG A 483 9.88 -10.13 12.78
N ASN A 484 11.07 -10.39 13.33
CA ASN A 484 11.26 -11.36 14.42
C ASN A 484 10.70 -10.84 15.75
N MET A 485 10.32 -9.56 15.81
CA MET A 485 9.76 -8.89 16.98
C MET A 485 8.29 -8.47 16.75
N LEU A 486 7.63 -8.99 15.70
CA LEU A 486 6.25 -8.63 15.40
C LEU A 486 5.31 -9.02 16.56
N GLY A 487 4.52 -8.08 17.03
CA GLY A 487 3.67 -8.24 18.22
C GLY A 487 4.37 -8.07 19.56
N ARG A 488 5.68 -7.78 19.55
CA ARG A 488 6.51 -7.51 20.72
C ARG A 488 7.13 -6.12 20.62
N LYS A 489 7.62 -5.61 21.74
CA LYS A 489 8.17 -4.26 21.83
C LYS A 489 9.41 -4.11 20.94
N THR A 490 9.33 -3.20 19.98
CA THR A 490 10.43 -2.85 19.07
C THR A 490 10.92 -1.43 19.33
N LYS A 491 12.23 -1.23 19.24
CA LYS A 491 12.88 0.06 19.33
C LYS A 491 13.01 0.75 17.97
N PHE A 492 13.16 0.01 16.88
CA PHE A 492 13.47 0.59 15.56
C PHE A 492 12.38 0.33 14.52
N ALA A 493 12.08 1.36 13.72
CA ALA A 493 11.30 1.26 12.50
C ALA A 493 12.10 1.77 11.30
N TYR A 494 11.92 1.12 10.15
CA TYR A 494 12.53 1.51 8.88
C TYR A 494 11.42 1.88 7.90
N LEU A 495 11.28 3.17 7.60
CA LEU A 495 10.13 3.71 6.87
C LEU A 495 10.57 4.52 5.65
N ALA A 496 9.82 4.44 4.56
CA ALA A 496 10.06 5.22 3.36
C ALA A 496 9.87 6.72 3.63
N LEU A 497 10.80 7.53 3.12
CA LEU A 497 10.70 8.99 3.12
C LEU A 497 9.91 9.43 1.90
N ALA A 498 8.59 9.63 2.06
CA ALA A 498 7.67 9.99 0.98
C ALA A 498 7.72 11.48 0.62
N GLU A 499 8.92 11.96 0.27
CA GLU A 499 9.24 13.34 -0.03
C GLU A 499 9.94 13.45 -1.40
N PRO A 500 9.32 14.05 -2.43
CA PRO A 500 7.95 14.55 -2.47
C PRO A 500 6.93 13.42 -2.66
N TRP A 501 5.79 13.49 -1.99
CA TRP A 501 4.69 12.55 -2.23
C TRP A 501 4.27 12.49 -3.71
N PRO A 502 4.01 11.31 -4.29
CA PRO A 502 4.12 9.96 -3.72
C PRO A 502 5.50 9.28 -3.95
N LYS A 503 6.51 10.04 -4.42
CA LYS A 503 7.86 9.49 -4.65
C LYS A 503 8.63 9.35 -3.34
N VAL A 504 9.44 8.30 -3.24
CA VAL A 504 10.22 7.99 -2.06
C VAL A 504 11.69 8.36 -2.28
N SER A 505 12.20 9.41 -1.65
CA SER A 505 13.59 9.91 -1.86
C SER A 505 14.65 9.16 -1.04
N GLY A 506 14.24 8.27 -0.15
CA GLY A 506 15.11 7.54 0.74
C GLY A 506 14.30 6.73 1.75
N PHE A 507 14.96 6.30 2.82
CA PHE A 507 14.28 5.76 3.99
C PHE A 507 14.87 6.31 5.28
N ALA A 508 14.11 6.22 6.36
CA ALA A 508 14.53 6.60 7.70
C ALA A 508 14.57 5.38 8.61
N LYS A 509 15.63 5.28 9.40
CA LYS A 509 15.66 4.50 10.63
C LYS A 509 15.22 5.41 11.78
N VAL A 510 14.14 5.06 12.45
CA VAL A 510 13.59 5.82 13.57
C VAL A 510 13.76 5.01 14.86
N ASP A 511 14.37 5.61 15.88
CA ASP A 511 14.29 5.11 17.25
C ASP A 511 12.94 5.55 17.83
N ILE A 512 12.02 4.61 18.01
CA ILE A 512 10.65 4.84 18.47
C ILE A 512 10.63 5.40 19.90
N THR A 513 11.65 5.08 20.70
CA THR A 513 11.70 5.50 22.11
C THR A 513 12.16 6.95 22.23
N THR A 514 13.20 7.33 21.49
CA THR A 514 13.82 8.66 21.60
C THR A 514 13.28 9.65 20.57
N GLY A 515 12.71 9.17 19.47
CA GLY A 515 12.33 9.97 18.31
C GLY A 515 13.50 10.29 17.37
N GLU A 516 14.71 9.79 17.63
CA GLU A 516 15.89 10.05 16.78
C GLU A 516 15.68 9.47 15.36
N VAL A 517 15.96 10.29 14.35
CA VAL A 517 15.81 9.91 12.93
C VAL A 517 17.16 9.92 12.22
N LYS A 518 17.54 8.78 11.64
CA LYS A 518 18.69 8.68 10.72
C LYS A 518 18.18 8.38 9.31
N LYS A 519 18.54 9.24 8.35
CA LYS A 519 18.03 9.19 6.97
C LYS A 519 19.09 8.64 6.03
N HIS A 520 18.70 7.70 5.18
CA HIS A 520 19.46 7.25 4.02
C HIS A 520 18.78 7.81 2.75
N LEU A 521 19.39 8.82 2.14
CA LEU A 521 18.87 9.46 0.92
C LEU A 521 19.48 8.82 -0.33
N TYR A 522 18.65 8.51 -1.33
CA TYR A 522 19.12 7.87 -2.57
C TYR A 522 19.93 8.82 -3.48
N GLY A 523 19.77 10.12 -3.29
CA GLY A 523 20.42 11.18 -4.07
C GLY A 523 19.50 11.85 -5.09
N ASP A 524 20.01 12.88 -5.76
CA ASP A 524 19.22 13.75 -6.65
C ASP A 524 18.52 13.01 -7.80
N ASN A 525 17.19 13.14 -7.88
CA ASN A 525 16.31 12.48 -8.84
C ASN A 525 16.39 10.94 -8.80
N ARG A 526 16.65 10.40 -7.61
CA ARG A 526 16.68 8.96 -7.36
C ARG A 526 15.63 8.63 -6.33
N TYR A 527 14.79 7.66 -6.64
CA TYR A 527 13.62 7.34 -5.83
C TYR A 527 13.43 5.84 -5.72
N GLY A 528 12.85 5.39 -4.62
CA GLY A 528 12.61 3.97 -4.34
C GLY A 528 11.18 3.69 -3.94
N GLY A 529 11.02 2.82 -2.94
CA GLY A 529 9.75 2.46 -2.32
C GLY A 529 10.01 1.91 -0.92
N GLU A 530 9.26 0.88 -0.53
CA GLU A 530 9.40 0.21 0.76
C GLU A 530 10.84 -0.30 1.00
N PRO A 531 11.49 0.08 2.13
CA PRO A 531 12.72 -0.53 2.58
C PRO A 531 12.42 -1.86 3.28
N LEU A 532 13.05 -2.96 2.84
CA LEU A 532 12.95 -4.24 3.51
C LEU A 532 14.11 -4.46 4.48
N PHE A 533 13.83 -4.53 5.77
CA PHE A 533 14.79 -4.95 6.79
C PHE A 533 14.92 -6.48 6.85
N LEU A 534 16.13 -6.95 6.61
CA LEU A 534 16.56 -8.33 6.74
C LEU A 534 17.36 -8.47 8.06
N PRO A 535 16.79 -9.07 9.11
CA PRO A 535 17.47 -9.22 10.40
C PRO A 535 18.73 -10.08 10.31
N GLY A 536 19.77 -9.67 11.02
CA GLY A 536 20.96 -10.45 11.36
C GLY A 536 20.76 -11.28 12.64
N GLU A 537 21.87 -11.71 13.24
CA GLU A 537 21.87 -12.53 14.47
C GLU A 537 22.15 -11.71 15.75
N GLY A 538 22.48 -10.42 15.62
CA GLY A 538 22.87 -9.54 16.71
C GLY A 538 21.72 -8.78 17.37
N ALA A 539 21.94 -7.47 17.58
CA ALA A 539 20.96 -6.57 18.16
C ALA A 539 19.71 -6.41 17.27
N GLU A 540 18.65 -5.77 17.79
CA GLU A 540 17.38 -5.58 17.07
C GLU A 540 17.55 -4.98 15.67
N ASP A 541 18.51 -4.06 15.51
CA ASP A 541 18.85 -3.36 14.27
C ASP A 541 20.06 -3.96 13.53
N ASP A 542 20.65 -5.05 14.03
CA ASP A 542 21.67 -5.79 13.29
C ASP A 542 21.00 -6.45 12.08
N GLY A 543 21.56 -6.18 10.89
CA GLY A 543 20.94 -6.60 9.64
C GLY A 543 21.20 -5.63 8.50
N HIS A 544 20.44 -5.82 7.43
CA HIS A 544 20.58 -5.01 6.21
C HIS A 544 19.22 -4.56 5.69
N ILE A 545 19.19 -3.40 5.05
CA ILE A 545 18.05 -2.90 4.30
C ILE A 545 18.25 -3.22 2.83
N LEU A 546 17.24 -3.83 2.22
CA LEU A 546 17.15 -4.07 0.78
C LEU A 546 16.13 -3.11 0.19
N CYS A 547 16.55 -2.25 -0.74
CA CYS A 547 15.65 -1.27 -1.37
C CYS A 547 15.94 -1.10 -2.86
N PHE A 548 14.88 -1.14 -3.67
CA PHE A 548 14.98 -0.80 -5.08
C PHE A 548 15.10 0.71 -5.23
N VAL A 549 16.04 1.15 -6.08
CA VAL A 549 16.26 2.55 -6.40
C VAL A 549 16.20 2.72 -7.91
N HIS A 550 15.47 3.73 -8.33
CA HIS A 550 15.34 4.15 -9.72
C HIS A 550 15.94 5.54 -9.89
N ASP A 551 16.86 5.68 -10.87
CA ASP A 551 17.46 6.95 -11.25
C ASP A 551 16.72 7.52 -12.46
N GLU A 552 15.95 8.59 -12.25
CA GLU A 552 15.16 9.24 -13.29
C GLU A 552 16.01 10.01 -14.32
N LYS A 553 17.30 10.28 -14.03
CA LYS A 553 18.23 10.90 -15.00
C LYS A 553 18.75 9.87 -15.98
N THR A 554 19.11 8.68 -15.50
CA THR A 554 19.70 7.62 -16.34
C THR A 554 18.71 6.57 -16.79
N TRP A 555 17.47 6.60 -16.28
CA TRP A 555 16.41 5.62 -16.53
C TRP A 555 16.80 4.18 -16.12
N LYS A 556 17.74 4.05 -15.17
CA LYS A 556 18.25 2.75 -14.69
C LYS A 556 17.72 2.45 -13.29
N SER A 557 17.55 1.17 -13.00
CA SER A 557 17.20 0.70 -11.66
C SER A 557 18.33 -0.15 -11.07
N GLU A 558 18.42 -0.10 -9.75
CA GLU A 558 19.36 -0.89 -8.95
C GLU A 558 18.68 -1.37 -7.67
N LEU A 559 19.28 -2.36 -7.02
CA LEU A 559 18.95 -2.73 -5.65
C LEU A 559 20.12 -2.37 -4.75
N GLN A 560 19.88 -1.56 -3.72
CA GLN A 560 20.88 -1.23 -2.71
C GLN A 560 20.74 -2.16 -1.51
N ILE A 561 21.90 -2.56 -0.98
CA ILE A 561 22.06 -3.32 0.26
C ILE A 561 22.77 -2.39 1.24
N VAL A 562 22.05 -1.97 2.25
CA VAL A 562 22.50 -0.94 3.20
C VAL A 562 22.63 -1.56 4.59
N ASN A 563 23.76 -1.37 5.27
CA ASN A 563 23.92 -1.82 6.64
C ASN A 563 22.92 -1.08 7.54
N ALA A 564 22.08 -1.80 8.29
CA ALA A 564 20.99 -1.18 9.04
C ALA A 564 21.44 -0.42 10.30
N VAL A 565 22.69 -0.61 10.73
CA VAL A 565 23.29 0.10 11.87
C VAL A 565 23.96 1.40 11.41
N SER A 566 24.87 1.33 10.43
CA SER A 566 25.62 2.48 9.94
C SER A 566 24.88 3.32 8.88
N LEU A 567 23.89 2.73 8.21
CA LEU A 567 23.20 3.27 7.02
C LEU A 567 24.12 3.49 5.80
N GLU A 568 25.28 2.85 5.78
CA GLU A 568 26.21 2.84 4.64
C GLU A 568 25.84 1.74 3.63
N VAL A 569 26.09 2.00 2.35
CA VAL A 569 25.82 1.03 1.26
C VAL A 569 26.97 0.03 1.18
N ASP A 570 26.70 -1.23 1.51
CA ASP A 570 27.67 -2.32 1.38
C ASP A 570 27.76 -2.84 -0.05
N ALA A 571 26.62 -2.88 -0.75
CA ALA A 571 26.54 -3.30 -2.14
C ALA A 571 25.40 -2.68 -2.92
N THR A 572 25.60 -2.57 -4.23
CA THR A 572 24.60 -2.15 -5.21
C THR A 572 24.55 -3.16 -6.36
N VAL A 573 23.40 -3.80 -6.54
CA VAL A 573 23.14 -4.71 -7.67
C VAL A 573 22.52 -3.93 -8.83
N LYS A 574 23.17 -3.92 -9.99
CA LYS A 574 22.65 -3.26 -11.20
C LYS A 574 21.61 -4.15 -11.88
N LEU A 575 20.40 -3.63 -12.05
CA LEU A 575 19.30 -4.41 -12.62
C LEU A 575 19.29 -4.32 -14.15
N PRO A 576 18.91 -5.40 -14.85
CA PRO A 576 18.97 -5.47 -16.31
C PRO A 576 17.86 -4.66 -16.99
N SER A 577 16.83 -4.26 -16.24
CA SER A 577 15.71 -3.45 -16.69
C SER A 577 15.33 -2.43 -15.63
N ARG A 578 14.47 -1.51 -16.03
CA ARG A 578 13.69 -0.69 -15.10
C ARG A 578 12.88 -1.58 -14.15
N VAL A 579 12.85 -1.17 -12.89
CA VAL A 579 11.91 -1.64 -11.87
C VAL A 579 10.98 -0.47 -11.55
N PRO A 580 9.67 -0.54 -11.88
CA PRO A 580 8.72 0.51 -11.55
C PRO A 580 8.57 0.66 -10.04
N TYR A 581 7.94 1.75 -9.60
CA TYR A 581 7.47 1.82 -8.22
C TYR A 581 6.46 0.70 -7.95
N GLY A 582 6.40 0.23 -6.70
CA GLY A 582 5.57 -0.91 -6.32
C GLY A 582 5.11 -0.79 -4.88
N PHE A 583 4.57 -1.89 -4.36
CA PHE A 583 4.01 -1.97 -3.01
C PHE A 583 4.93 -2.83 -2.13
N HIS A 584 4.35 -3.77 -1.39
CA HIS A 584 5.01 -4.50 -0.33
C HIS A 584 5.90 -5.64 -0.82
N GLY A 585 7.00 -5.84 -0.11
CA GLY A 585 7.98 -6.88 -0.38
C GLY A 585 8.23 -7.80 0.80
N THR A 586 8.86 -8.93 0.54
CA THR A 586 9.31 -9.86 1.58
C THR A 586 10.61 -10.54 1.17
N PHE A 587 11.30 -11.14 2.13
CA PHE A 587 12.52 -11.91 1.89
C PHE A 587 12.35 -13.34 2.38
N ILE A 588 12.59 -14.30 1.48
CA ILE A 588 12.52 -15.73 1.78
C ILE A 588 13.94 -16.25 1.89
N GLY A 589 14.31 -16.78 3.06
CA GLY A 589 15.63 -17.35 3.31
C GLY A 589 15.88 -18.61 2.49
N ALA A 590 17.15 -18.92 2.22
CA ALA A 590 17.51 -20.13 1.47
C ALA A 590 17.01 -21.43 2.14
N SER A 591 16.96 -21.49 3.47
CA SER A 591 16.41 -22.61 4.24
C SER A 591 14.91 -22.81 4.04
N ASP A 592 14.17 -21.72 3.89
CA ASP A 592 12.72 -21.75 3.69
C ASP A 592 12.39 -22.10 2.24
N LEU A 593 13.14 -21.53 1.29
CA LEU A 593 13.04 -21.88 -0.13
C LEU A 593 13.28 -23.38 -0.38
N ALA A 594 14.16 -24.03 0.40
CA ALA A 594 14.39 -25.46 0.30
C ALA A 594 13.16 -26.32 0.66
N LYS A 595 12.24 -25.77 1.47
CA LYS A 595 10.99 -26.42 1.89
C LYS A 595 9.79 -26.04 1.01
N GLN A 596 9.97 -25.12 0.06
CA GLN A 596 8.89 -24.58 -0.75
C GLN A 596 8.14 -25.66 -1.54
N VAL A 597 6.81 -25.59 -1.50
CA VAL A 597 5.90 -26.54 -2.16
C VAL A 597 5.42 -26.09 -3.53
#